data_AF-A0A0P9J4V8-F1
#
_entry.id   AF-A0A0P9J4V8-F1
#
_cell.length_a   1.000
_cell.length_b   1.000
_cell.length_c   1.000
_cell.angle_alpha   90.00
_cell.angle_beta   90.00
_cell.angle_gamma   90.00
#
_symmetry.space_group_name_H-M   'P 1'
#
loop_
_entity.id
_entity.type
_entity.pdbx_description
1 polymer ?
#
loop_
_entity_poly.entity_id
_entity_poly.type
_entity_poly.pdbx_seq_one_letter_code
_entity_poly.pdbx_strand_id
1 'polypeptide(L)'
;AFVRILSTLLKDPNIGKLIVPIVPDESRTFGMENLFRQIGIHSHVGQLYTPQDAGQLSYYKESTDGQIMQEGLNESGAISSWIAASTSYANHGVMTVPFYIFYSMF
;
A
#
# COMPACT_ATOMS: atom_id res chain seq x y z
N ALA A 1 10.89 -2.80 -12.54
CA ALA A 1 9.80 -3.21 -13.47
C ALA A 1 8.46 -3.31 -12.76
N PHE A 2 8.37 -4.08 -11.67
CA PHE A 2 7.15 -4.25 -10.85
C PHE A 2 6.46 -2.93 -10.47
N VAL A 3 7.16 -2.01 -9.79
CA VAL A 3 6.58 -0.71 -9.35
C VAL A 3 5.97 0.07 -10.52
N ARG A 4 6.59 0.03 -11.71
CA ARG A 4 6.05 0.71 -12.90
C ARG A 4 4.71 0.12 -13.33
N ILE A 5 4.57 -1.22 -13.31
CA ILE A 5 3.30 -1.90 -13.62
C ILE A 5 2.26 -1.53 -12.57
N LEU A 6 2.62 -1.57 -11.29
CA LEU A 6 1.73 -1.19 -10.19
C LEU A 6 1.25 0.26 -10.34
N SER A 7 2.15 1.20 -10.67
CA SER A 7 1.78 2.60 -10.95
C SER A 7 0.82 2.73 -12.14
N THR A 8 0.95 1.92 -13.18
CA THR A 8 0.01 1.91 -14.31
C THR A 8 -1.37 1.43 -13.87
N LEU A 9 -1.44 0.35 -13.11
CA LEU A 9 -2.70 -0.20 -12.60
C LEU A 9 -3.42 0.79 -11.66
N LEU A 10 -2.68 1.44 -10.77
CA LEU A 10 -3.21 2.43 -9.83
C LEU A 10 -3.82 3.66 -10.51
N LYS A 11 -3.36 4.00 -11.72
CA LYS A 11 -3.86 5.12 -12.51
C LYS A 11 -5.07 4.77 -13.38
N ASP A 12 -5.40 3.48 -13.52
CA ASP A 12 -6.54 3.06 -14.30
C ASP A 12 -7.85 3.48 -13.60
N PRO A 13 -8.78 4.16 -14.29
CA PRO A 13 -10.00 4.67 -13.67
C PRO A 13 -10.99 3.58 -13.26
N ASN A 14 -10.90 2.37 -13.84
CA ASN A 14 -11.82 1.27 -13.57
C ASN A 14 -11.34 0.38 -12.43
N ILE A 15 -10.04 0.04 -12.42
CA ILE A 15 -9.47 -0.90 -11.45
C ILE A 15 -8.59 -0.25 -10.39
N GLY A 16 -8.16 1.00 -10.59
CA GLY A 16 -7.17 1.65 -9.73
C GLY A 16 -7.55 1.64 -8.25
N LYS A 17 -8.82 1.88 -7.93
CA LYS A 17 -9.36 1.85 -6.56
C LYS A 17 -9.44 0.45 -5.93
N LEU A 18 -9.36 -0.60 -6.74
CA LEU A 18 -9.45 -2.00 -6.32
C LEU A 18 -8.06 -2.60 -6.08
N ILE A 19 -6.99 -1.94 -6.52
CA ILE A 19 -5.62 -2.38 -6.28
C ILE A 19 -5.28 -2.15 -4.81
N VAL A 20 -4.73 -3.15 -4.12
CA VAL A 20 -4.34 -3.02 -2.71
C VAL A 20 -2.85 -3.31 -2.56
N PRO A 21 -1.97 -2.28 -2.60
CA PRO A 21 -0.56 -2.46 -2.34
C PRO A 21 -0.31 -2.70 -0.84
N ILE A 22 0.44 -3.74 -0.50
CA ILE A 22 0.75 -4.15 0.88
C ILE A 22 2.27 -4.30 1.00
N VAL A 23 2.85 -3.74 2.05
CA VAL A 23 4.29 -3.79 2.30
C VAL A 23 4.58 -3.80 3.81
N PRO A 24 5.57 -4.58 4.29
CA PRO A 24 5.97 -4.59 5.69
C PRO A 24 7.21 -3.71 5.88
N ASP A 25 7.04 -2.42 6.17
CA ASP A 25 8.12 -1.43 6.36
C ASP A 25 8.97 -1.09 5.11
N GLU A 26 9.61 -2.07 4.44
CA GLU A 26 10.74 -1.89 3.49
C GLU A 26 10.39 -1.35 2.10
N SER A 27 9.33 -0.58 2.03
CA SER A 27 8.86 0.18 0.87
C SER A 27 9.95 0.95 0.11
N ARG A 28 10.88 1.61 0.81
CA ARG A 28 12.01 2.34 0.19
C ARG A 28 12.95 1.40 -0.58
N THR A 29 13.24 0.22 -0.04
CA THR A 29 14.07 -0.79 -0.71
C THR A 29 13.47 -1.21 -2.04
N PHE A 30 12.14 -1.36 -2.09
CA PHE A 30 11.43 -1.76 -3.31
C PHE A 30 11.17 -0.60 -4.28
N GLY A 31 11.56 0.64 -3.94
CA GLY A 31 11.32 1.83 -4.76
C GLY A 31 9.86 2.30 -4.78
N MET A 32 9.10 2.01 -3.71
CA MET A 32 7.69 2.38 -3.56
C MET A 32 7.49 3.85 -3.11
N GLU A 33 8.56 4.57 -2.77
CA GLU A 33 8.48 5.93 -2.18
C GLU A 33 7.61 6.91 -2.97
N ASN A 34 7.65 6.84 -4.30
CA ASN A 34 6.88 7.72 -5.18
C ASN A 34 5.37 7.43 -5.14
N LEU A 35 4.98 6.20 -4.75
CA LEU A 35 3.59 5.81 -4.62
C LEU A 35 2.96 6.39 -3.34
N PHE A 36 3.71 6.50 -2.24
CA PHE A 36 3.20 7.07 -1.00
C PHE A 36 2.64 8.48 -1.17
N ARG A 37 3.30 9.30 -1.99
CA ARG A 37 2.81 10.64 -2.29
C ARG A 37 1.56 10.64 -3.18
N GLN A 38 1.44 9.67 -4.08
CA GLN A 38 0.34 9.62 -5.05
C GLN A 38 -0.95 9.08 -4.44
N ILE A 39 -0.85 8.00 -3.67
CA ILE A 39 -2.02 7.24 -3.18
C ILE A 39 -2.11 7.14 -1.67
N GLY A 40 -1.12 7.67 -0.93
CA GLY A 40 -1.14 7.70 0.53
C GLY A 40 -0.94 6.34 1.19
N ILE A 41 -0.52 6.39 2.45
CA ILE A 41 -0.54 5.25 3.37
C ILE A 41 -1.88 5.28 4.12
N HIS A 42 -2.55 4.15 4.17
CA HIS A 42 -3.78 4.02 4.93
C HIS A 42 -3.50 4.11 6.43
N SER A 43 -4.20 5.02 7.10
CA SER A 43 -4.22 5.12 8.56
C SER A 43 -5.64 5.42 9.00
N HIS A 44 -6.20 4.55 9.85
CA HIS A 44 -7.57 4.73 10.36
C HIS A 44 -7.73 6.05 11.14
N VAL A 45 -6.67 6.49 11.83
CA VAL A 45 -6.66 7.74 12.61
C VAL A 45 -6.18 8.94 11.78
N GLY A 46 -5.79 8.72 10.52
CA GLY A 46 -5.14 9.72 9.69
C GLY A 46 -3.77 10.12 10.22
N GLN A 47 -3.28 11.26 9.73
CA GLN A 47 -1.95 11.75 10.06
C GLN A 47 -1.97 12.62 11.32
N LEU A 48 -1.53 12.05 12.44
CA LEU A 48 -1.51 12.71 13.75
C LEU A 48 -0.20 13.45 14.06
N TYR A 49 0.79 13.38 13.16
CA TYR A 49 2.11 13.94 13.39
C TYR A 49 2.74 14.46 12.10
N THR A 50 3.72 15.36 12.25
CA THR A 50 4.53 15.86 11.14
C THR A 50 5.54 14.79 10.73
N PRO A 51 5.56 14.33 9.47
CA PRO A 51 6.52 13.34 9.00
C PRO A 51 7.93 13.84 9.21
N GLN A 52 8.83 12.95 9.59
CA GLN A 52 10.24 13.28 9.74
C GLN A 52 10.85 13.77 8.42
N ASP A 53 10.33 13.30 7.30
CA ASP A 53 10.73 13.66 5.94
C ASP A 53 9.85 14.74 5.31
N ALA A 54 9.05 15.48 6.08
CA ALA A 54 8.17 16.55 5.58
C ALA A 54 8.89 17.64 4.76
N GLY A 55 10.19 17.85 5.00
CA GLY A 55 11.04 18.77 4.24
C GLY A 55 11.64 18.19 2.96
N GLN A 56 11.41 16.90 2.68
CA GLN A 56 11.93 16.21 1.50
C GLN A 56 10.87 16.13 0.39
N LEU A 57 11.32 16.01 -0.86
CA LEU A 57 10.44 15.88 -2.03
C LEU A 57 9.57 14.61 -2.01
N SER A 58 10.04 13.58 -1.32
CA SER A 58 9.41 12.25 -1.22
C SER A 58 8.91 11.97 0.21
N TYR A 59 8.27 12.95 0.84
CA TYR A 59 7.64 12.75 2.15
C TYR A 59 6.46 11.78 2.04
N TYR A 60 6.25 10.97 3.08
CA TYR A 60 5.06 10.12 3.15
C TYR A 60 3.86 10.90 3.73
N LYS A 61 2.67 10.50 3.30
CA LYS A 61 1.41 11.03 3.79
C LYS A 61 0.55 9.87 4.27
N GLU A 62 0.07 9.99 5.49
CA GLU A 62 -0.94 9.09 6.02
C GLU A 62 -2.32 9.72 5.86
N SER A 63 -3.31 8.91 5.49
CA SER A 63 -4.69 9.39 5.42
C SER A 63 -5.68 8.25 5.56
N THR A 64 -6.90 8.60 5.96
CA THR A 64 -8.00 7.64 6.08
C THR A 64 -8.44 7.07 4.73
N ASP A 65 -8.19 7.83 3.65
CA ASP A 65 -8.40 7.44 2.25
C ASP A 65 -7.11 6.94 1.57
N GLY A 66 -6.03 6.73 2.35
CA GLY A 66 -4.79 6.16 1.83
C GLY A 66 -5.02 4.72 1.36
N GLN A 67 -4.30 4.33 0.30
CA GLN A 67 -4.54 3.06 -0.38
C GLN A 67 -3.45 2.00 -0.10
N ILE A 68 -2.25 2.43 0.32
CA ILE A 68 -1.17 1.49 0.68
C ILE A 68 -1.35 1.00 2.11
N MET A 69 -1.35 -0.32 2.30
CA MET A 69 -1.31 -0.94 3.62
C MET A 69 0.15 -1.10 4.05
N GLN A 70 0.56 -0.33 5.07
CA GLN A 70 1.88 -0.41 5.67
C GLN A 70 1.76 -1.13 7.02
N GLU A 71 2.25 -2.36 7.07
CA GLU A 71 2.03 -3.28 8.22
C GLU A 71 3.19 -3.25 9.22
N GLY A 72 4.22 -2.45 8.95
CA GLY A 72 5.46 -2.39 9.73
C GLY A 72 6.25 -3.70 9.66
N LEU A 73 7.08 -3.96 10.66
CA LEU A 73 7.86 -5.20 10.79
C LEU A 73 6.97 -6.38 11.23
N ASN A 74 6.05 -6.77 10.34
CA ASN A 74 5.07 -7.81 10.60
C ASN A 74 4.59 -8.48 9.30
N GLU A 75 5.38 -9.40 8.77
CA GLU A 75 5.06 -10.19 7.58
C GLU A 75 3.81 -11.05 7.78
N SER A 76 3.62 -11.59 8.99
CA SER A 76 2.42 -12.36 9.35
C SER A 76 1.14 -11.50 9.34
N GLY A 77 1.24 -10.24 9.73
CA GLY A 77 0.17 -9.25 9.58
C GLY A 77 -0.08 -8.93 8.11
N ALA A 78 0.98 -8.65 7.36
CA ALA A 78 0.88 -8.34 5.93
C ALA A 78 0.27 -9.46 5.09
N ILE A 79 0.62 -10.72 5.35
CA ILE A 79 -0.01 -11.86 4.67
C ILE A 79 -1.48 -12.01 5.07
N SER A 80 -1.84 -11.72 6.31
CA SER A 80 -3.25 -11.74 6.76
C SER A 80 -4.07 -10.68 6.03
N SER A 81 -3.56 -9.46 5.90
CA SER A 81 -4.15 -8.38 5.11
C SER A 81 -4.26 -8.78 3.63
N TRP A 82 -3.25 -9.45 3.08
CA TRP A 82 -3.26 -9.94 1.71
C TRP A 82 -4.34 -11.01 1.48
N ILE A 83 -4.52 -11.96 2.41
CA ILE A 83 -5.58 -12.98 2.34
C ILE A 83 -6.96 -12.32 2.41
N ALA A 84 -7.16 -11.36 3.33
CA ALA A 84 -8.41 -10.65 3.48
C ALA A 84 -8.79 -9.90 2.20
N ALA A 85 -7.84 -9.17 1.59
CA ALA A 85 -8.05 -8.53 0.30
C ALA A 85 -8.30 -9.57 -0.81
N SER A 86 -7.49 -10.63 -0.91
CA SER A 86 -7.61 -11.64 -1.97
C SER A 86 -8.95 -12.39 -1.95
N THR A 87 -9.60 -12.47 -0.79
CA THR A 87 -10.89 -13.16 -0.60
C THR A 87 -12.09 -12.21 -0.51
N SER A 88 -11.87 -10.90 -0.66
CA SER A 88 -12.92 -9.87 -0.63
C SER A 88 -14.06 -10.11 -1.61
N TYR A 89 -13.77 -10.72 -2.77
CA TYR A 89 -14.80 -11.04 -3.77
C TYR A 89 -15.85 -12.02 -3.24
N ALA A 90 -15.45 -12.98 -2.40
CA ALA A 90 -16.34 -13.99 -1.84
C ALA A 90 -17.06 -13.47 -0.59
N ASN A 91 -16.34 -12.73 0.27
CA ASN A 91 -16.83 -12.30 1.58
C ASN A 91 -17.69 -11.02 1.50
N HIS A 92 -17.36 -10.13 0.58
CA HIS A 92 -17.96 -8.79 0.48
C HIS A 92 -18.53 -8.46 -0.90
N GLY A 93 -18.40 -9.36 -1.88
CA GLY A 93 -18.88 -9.12 -3.25
C GLY A 93 -18.09 -8.04 -4.01
N VAL A 94 -16.95 -7.60 -3.47
CA VAL A 94 -16.07 -6.60 -4.08
C VAL A 94 -14.76 -7.26 -4.41
N MET A 95 -14.39 -7.29 -5.70
CA MET A 95 -13.14 -7.91 -6.14
C MET A 95 -11.98 -6.92 -6.01
N THR A 96 -11.18 -7.06 -4.95
CA THR A 96 -9.90 -6.33 -4.85
C THR A 96 -8.75 -7.15 -5.43
N VAL A 97 -7.67 -6.47 -5.80
CA VAL A 97 -6.46 -7.05 -6.41
C VAL A 97 -5.25 -6.67 -5.56
N PRO A 98 -4.87 -7.50 -4.57
CA PRO A 98 -3.78 -7.17 -3.68
C PRO A 98 -2.41 -7.51 -4.23
N PHE A 99 -1.45 -6.64 -3.96
CA PHE A 99 -0.03 -6.83 -4.28
C PHE A 99 0.79 -6.72 -3.01
N TYR A 100 1.26 -7.85 -2.50
CA TYR A 100 2.15 -7.92 -1.34
C TYR A 100 3.61 -8.04 -1.81
N ILE A 101 4.45 -7.09 -1.41
CA ILE A 101 5.90 -7.10 -1.70
C ILE A 101 6.70 -7.07 -0.40
N PHE A 102 7.66 -7.97 -0.30
CA PHE A 102 8.49 -8.22 0.86
C PHE A 102 9.76 -8.95 0.41
N TYR A 103 10.74 -9.13 1.31
CA TYR A 103 11.92 -9.93 0.99
C TYR A 103 11.53 -11.40 0.88
N SER A 104 11.85 -12.04 -0.24
CA SER A 104 11.45 -13.42 -0.55
C SER A 104 11.99 -14.50 0.38
N MET A 105 12.84 -14.13 1.35
CA MET A 105 13.38 -15.05 2.35
C MET A 105 12.40 -15.30 3.50
N PHE A 106 11.54 -14.33 3.79
CA PHE A 106 10.50 -14.41 4.83
C PHE A 106 9.19 -14.96 4.26
#